data_AF-A0A551ZB23-F1
#
_entry.id   AF-A0A551ZB23-F1
#
_cell.length_a   1.000
_cell.length_b   1.000
_cell.length_c   1.000
_cell.angle_alpha   90.00
_cell.angle_beta   90.00
_cell.angle_gamma   90.00
#
_symmetry.space_group_name_H-M   'P 1'
#
loop_
_entity.id
_entity.type
_entity.pdbx_description
1 polymer ?
#
loop_
_entity_poly.entity_id
_entity_poly.type
_entity_poly.pdbx_seq_one_letter_code
_entity_poly.pdbx_strand_id
1 'polypeptide(L)'
;MTRWFNIAGPCKDDIHYMLSPTVRLPDLEELIQQRSYFVLHAPRQTGKTTAMLALAQQLTDRGNYAAVMVSVEVGSAFNHDPAAAELAILGTW
;
A
#
# COMPACT_ATOMS: atom_id res chain seq x y z
N MET A 1 -20.71 -8.61 15.08
CA MET A 1 -20.36 -9.71 14.16
C MET A 1 -19.02 -10.29 14.59
N THR A 2 -18.83 -11.60 14.45
CA THR A 2 -17.54 -12.25 14.74
C THR A 2 -16.60 -11.99 13.56
N ARG A 3 -15.35 -11.57 13.85
CA ARG A 3 -14.31 -11.38 12.82
C ARG A 3 -13.91 -12.72 12.17
N TRP A 4 -13.26 -12.68 11.01
CA TRP A 4 -12.73 -13.89 10.33
C TRP A 4 -11.33 -13.67 9.74
N PHE A 5 -10.66 -14.75 9.34
CA PHE A 5 -9.36 -14.67 8.67
C PHE A 5 -9.55 -14.48 7.16
N ASN A 6 -8.82 -13.52 6.58
CA ASN A 6 -8.79 -13.29 5.14
C ASN A 6 -7.42 -13.69 4.55
N ILE A 7 -7.45 -14.41 3.44
CA ILE A 7 -6.26 -14.85 2.70
C ILE A 7 -6.20 -14.28 1.27
N ALA A 8 -7.22 -13.52 0.84
CA ALA A 8 -7.33 -12.98 -0.51
C ALA A 8 -7.59 -11.46 -0.47
N GLY A 9 -6.76 -10.70 -1.18
CA GLY A 9 -6.90 -9.24 -1.22
C GLY A 9 -6.52 -8.53 0.10
N PRO A 10 -6.81 -7.22 0.21
CA PRO A 10 -6.49 -6.43 1.40
C PRO A 10 -7.30 -6.87 2.63
N CYS A 11 -6.70 -6.77 3.82
CA CYS A 11 -7.42 -7.00 5.06
C CYS A 11 -7.98 -5.69 5.64
N LYS A 12 -9.14 -5.75 6.29
CA LYS A 12 -9.83 -4.63 6.94
C LYS A 12 -9.93 -4.89 8.45
N ASP A 13 -9.63 -3.89 9.26
CA ASP A 13 -9.47 -3.99 10.71
C ASP A 13 -10.79 -4.18 11.47
N ASP A 14 -11.89 -3.65 10.93
CA ASP A 14 -13.24 -3.76 11.46
C ASP A 14 -13.78 -5.20 11.39
N ILE A 15 -13.46 -5.92 10.31
CA ILE A 15 -14.04 -7.25 10.01
C ILE A 15 -13.05 -8.42 10.03
N HIS A 16 -11.74 -8.21 9.92
CA HIS A 16 -10.76 -9.30 9.86
C HIS A 16 -9.93 -9.44 11.15
N TYR A 17 -9.52 -10.67 11.47
CA TYR A 17 -8.45 -10.90 12.44
C TYR A 17 -7.11 -10.46 11.87
N MET A 18 -6.48 -9.49 12.51
CA MET A 18 -5.25 -8.86 12.04
C MET A 18 -4.29 -8.55 13.19
N LEU A 19 -2.99 -8.73 12.92
CA LEU A 19 -1.93 -8.04 13.65
C LEU A 19 -1.61 -6.74 12.91
N SER A 20 -1.03 -5.76 13.60
CA SER A 20 -0.58 -4.52 12.95
C SER A 20 0.34 -4.85 11.77
N PRO A 21 -0.04 -4.50 10.52
CA PRO A 21 0.74 -4.87 9.34
C PRO A 21 2.12 -4.22 9.31
N THR A 22 2.26 -3.03 9.91
CA THR A 22 3.49 -2.24 9.87
C THR A 22 4.58 -2.74 10.82
N VAL A 23 4.24 -3.60 11.80
CA VAL A 23 5.23 -4.25 12.69
C VAL A 23 6.22 -5.12 11.91
N ARG A 24 5.84 -5.58 10.71
CA ARG A 24 6.72 -6.38 9.83
C ARG A 24 7.64 -5.51 8.96
N LEU A 25 7.61 -4.19 9.13
CA LEU A 25 8.38 -3.20 8.35
C LEU A 25 9.23 -2.30 9.28
N PRO A 26 10.12 -2.87 10.11
CA PRO A 26 10.80 -2.11 11.17
C PRO A 26 11.69 -0.97 10.66
N ASP A 27 12.34 -1.15 9.50
CA ASP A 27 13.33 -0.20 8.96
C ASP A 27 12.69 0.94 8.16
N LEU A 28 11.37 0.92 7.97
CA LEU A 28 10.70 1.81 7.04
C LEU A 28 10.64 3.27 7.52
N GLU A 29 10.54 3.47 8.83
CA GLU A 29 10.49 4.80 9.45
C GLU A 29 11.77 5.59 9.14
N GLU A 30 12.93 4.95 9.26
CA GLU A 30 14.22 5.57 8.97
C GLU A 30 14.32 5.95 7.49
N LEU A 31 13.89 5.06 6.59
CA LEU A 31 13.87 5.31 5.14
C LEU A 31 12.97 6.50 4.79
N ILE A 32 11.80 6.63 5.43
CA ILE A 32 10.89 7.77 5.24
C ILE A 32 11.53 9.06 5.73
N GLN A 33 12.18 9.06 6.90
CA GLN A 33 12.86 10.25 7.44
C GLN A 33 14.03 10.69 6.56
N GLN A 34 14.76 9.74 5.97
CA GLN A 34 15.81 9.98 4.99
C GLN A 34 15.30 10.39 3.60
N ARG A 35 13.97 10.35 3.37
CA ARG A 35 13.33 10.58 2.06
C ARG A 35 13.83 9.62 0.98
N SER A 36 14.10 8.38 1.38
CA SER A 36 14.63 7.33 0.52
C SER A 36 13.53 6.64 -0.28
N TYR A 37 13.86 6.23 -1.51
CA TYR A 37 13.04 5.30 -2.27
C TYR A 37 13.32 3.87 -1.80
N PHE A 38 12.27 3.06 -1.64
CA PHE A 38 12.40 1.66 -1.20
C PHE A 38 11.48 0.73 -1.99
N VAL A 39 11.86 -0.55 -2.04
CA VAL A 39 11.08 -1.61 -2.70
C VAL A 39 10.70 -2.66 -1.67
N LEU A 40 9.40 -2.95 -1.56
CA LEU A 40 8.91 -4.04 -0.71
C LEU A 40 8.85 -5.35 -1.50
N HIS A 41 9.89 -6.18 -1.37
CA HIS A 41 9.94 -7.50 -2.01
C HIS A 41 9.32 -8.58 -1.09
N ALA A 42 8.22 -9.20 -1.53
CA ALA A 42 7.64 -10.35 -0.86
C ALA A 42 6.83 -11.23 -1.83
N PRO A 43 6.60 -12.53 -1.53
CA PRO A 43 5.80 -13.42 -2.36
C PRO A 43 4.37 -12.92 -2.63
N ARG A 44 3.67 -13.53 -3.60
CA ARG A 44 2.27 -13.17 -3.88
C ARG A 44 1.39 -13.42 -2.64
N GLN A 45 0.40 -12.56 -2.45
CA GLN A 45 -0.62 -12.67 -1.39
C GLN A 45 -0.08 -12.66 0.07
N THR A 46 1.10 -12.09 0.31
CA THR A 46 1.67 -11.95 1.66
C THR A 46 1.25 -10.67 2.41
N GLY A 47 0.27 -9.93 1.88
CA GLY A 47 -0.26 -8.74 2.53
C GLY A 47 0.50 -7.43 2.26
N LYS A 48 1.30 -7.36 1.18
CA LYS A 48 2.01 -6.12 0.77
C LYS A 48 1.07 -4.92 0.63
N THR A 49 -0.03 -5.07 -0.10
CA THR A 49 -1.03 -4.01 -0.27
C THR A 49 -1.65 -3.59 1.06
N THR A 50 -2.01 -4.55 1.91
CA THR A 50 -2.51 -4.29 3.27
C THR A 50 -1.50 -3.48 4.10
N ALA A 51 -0.21 -3.82 4.02
CA ALA A 51 0.83 -3.12 4.77
C ALA A 51 1.04 -1.69 4.28
N MET A 52 1.04 -1.46 2.96
CA MET A 52 1.18 -0.11 2.39
C MET A 52 -0.03 0.78 2.69
N LEU A 53 -1.25 0.23 2.65
CA LEU A 53 -2.47 0.95 3.05
C LEU A 53 -2.42 1.36 4.53
N ALA A 54 -2.06 0.43 5.41
CA ALA A 54 -1.94 0.70 6.84
C ALA A 54 -0.85 1.75 7.14
N LEU A 55 0.28 1.69 6.43
CA LEU A 55 1.34 2.68 6.53
C LEU A 55 0.86 4.07 6.10
N ALA A 56 0.19 4.17 4.94
CA ALA A 56 -0.32 5.45 4.45
C ALA A 56 -1.31 6.09 5.44
N GLN A 57 -2.20 5.28 6.01
CA GLN A 57 -3.10 5.76 7.06
C GLN A 57 -2.33 6.24 8.29
N GLN A 58 -1.37 5.45 8.80
CA GLN A 58 -0.54 5.83 9.95
C GLN A 58 0.23 7.13 9.72
N LEU A 59 0.81 7.32 8.54
CA LEU A 59 1.55 8.53 8.18
C LEU A 59 0.63 9.76 8.12
N THR A 60 -0.58 9.58 7.58
CA THR A 60 -1.60 10.63 7.48
C THR A 60 -2.14 11.01 8.86
N ASP A 61 -2.43 10.04 9.71
CA ASP A 61 -2.95 10.25 11.07
C ASP A 61 -1.94 10.96 11.99
N ARG A 62 -0.63 10.78 11.75
CA ARG A 62 0.43 11.51 12.46
C ARG A 62 0.46 13.01 12.13
N GLY A 63 -0.16 13.44 11.03
CA GLY A 63 -0.27 14.85 10.61
C GLY A 63 0.97 15.45 9.96
N ASN A 64 2.12 14.77 10.01
CA ASN A 64 3.37 15.25 9.41
C ASN A 64 3.46 14.96 7.91
N TYR A 65 2.63 14.04 7.40
CA TYR A 65 2.65 13.59 6.02
C TYR A 65 1.22 13.52 5.48
N ALA A 66 1.05 13.84 4.20
CA ALA A 66 -0.12 13.43 3.43
C ALA A 66 0.30 12.24 2.57
N ALA A 67 -0.06 11.02 2.98
CA ALA A 67 0.31 9.81 2.25
C ALA A 67 -0.78 9.43 1.25
N VAL A 68 -0.38 9.18 0.01
CA VAL A 68 -1.27 8.78 -1.08
C VAL A 68 -0.83 7.42 -1.61
N MET A 69 -1.78 6.51 -1.78
CA MET A 69 -1.57 5.23 -2.43
C MET A 69 -2.21 5.27 -3.82
N VAL A 70 -1.39 5.02 -4.85
CA VAL A 70 -1.84 4.95 -6.25
C VAL A 70 -1.44 3.58 -6.81
N SER A 71 -2.40 2.88 -7.42
CA SER A 71 -2.09 1.68 -8.20
C SER A 71 -1.66 2.08 -9.60
N VAL A 72 -0.48 1.62 -10.02
CA VAL A 72 0.02 1.81 -11.40
C VAL A 72 -0.28 0.60 -12.30
N GLU A 73 -0.99 -0.41 -11.79
CA GLU A 73 -1.21 -1.69 -12.47
C GLU A 73 -1.93 -1.53 -13.82
N VAL A 74 -2.91 -0.63 -13.91
CA VAL A 74 -3.68 -0.37 -15.14
C VAL A 74 -2.83 0.28 -16.24
N GLY A 75 -1.75 0.98 -15.87
CA GLY A 75 -0.80 1.56 -16.82
C GLY A 75 0.04 0.52 -17.55
N SER A 76 0.12 -0.71 -17.04
CA SER A 76 0.93 -1.79 -17.63
C SER A 76 0.49 -2.23 -19.03
N ALA A 77 -0.72 -1.86 -19.46
CA ALA A 77 -1.17 -2.07 -20.84
C ALA A 77 -0.49 -1.11 -21.84
N PHE A 78 0.07 0.01 -21.36
CA PHE A 78 0.58 1.12 -22.16
C PHE A 78 2.10 1.31 -21.98
N ASN A 79 2.88 0.21 -21.96
CA ASN A 79 4.31 0.24 -21.65
C ASN A 79 5.18 1.11 -22.57
N HIS A 80 4.66 1.50 -23.74
CA HIS A 80 5.35 2.34 -24.73
C HIS A 80 4.68 3.72 -24.90
N ASP A 81 3.63 4.01 -24.14
CA ASP A 81 2.90 5.27 -24.17
C ASP A 81 2.66 5.77 -22.73
N PRO A 82 3.63 6.50 -22.16
CA PRO A 82 3.52 7.01 -20.79
C PRO A 82 2.32 7.94 -20.58
N ALA A 83 1.89 8.68 -21.61
CA ALA A 83 0.76 9.60 -21.50
C ALA A 83 -0.57 8.83 -21.41
N ALA A 84 -0.74 7.79 -22.23
CA ALA A 84 -1.89 6.90 -22.10
C ALA A 84 -1.87 6.13 -20.76
N ALA A 85 -0.70 5.70 -20.29
CA ALA A 85 -0.54 5.07 -19.00
C ALA A 85 -0.96 6.00 -17.85
N GLU A 86 -0.52 7.26 -17.88
CA GLU A 86 -0.86 8.28 -16.88
C GLU A 86 -2.37 8.51 -16.81
N LEU A 87 -3.03 8.73 -17.95
CA LEU A 87 -4.47 8.93 -18.01
C LEU A 87 -5.24 7.71 -17.47
N ALA A 88 -4.79 6.50 -17.79
CA ALA A 88 -5.39 5.27 -17.29
C ALA A 88 -5.24 5.14 -15.77
N ILE A 89 -4.05 5.45 -15.23
CA ILE A 89 -3.79 5.40 -13.78
C ILE A 89 -4.65 6.42 -13.05
N LEU A 90 -4.64 7.68 -13.49
CA LEU A 90 -5.39 8.77 -12.87
C LEU A 90 -6.91 8.55 -12.95
N GLY A 91 -7.41 7.86 -13.97
CA GLY A 91 -8.83 7.53 -14.10
C GLY A 91 -9.34 6.47 -13.09
N THR A 92 -8.44 5.84 -12.32
CA THR A 92 -8.79 4.81 -11.33
C THR A 92 -8.61 5.24 -9.88
N TRP A 93 -8.16 6.47 -9.67
CA TRP A 93 -7.90 7.06 -8.36
C TRP A 93 -9.05 8.00 -7.97
#